data_AF-A0A9X5EBT3-F1
#
_entry.id   AF-A0A9X5EBT3-F1
#
_cell.length_a   1.000
_cell.length_b   1.000
_cell.length_c   1.000
_cell.angle_alpha   90.00
_cell.angle_beta   90.00
_cell.angle_gamma   90.00
#
_symmetry.space_group_name_H-M   'P 1'
#
loop_
_entity.id
_entity.type
_entity.pdbx_description
1 polymer ?
#
loop_
_entity_poly.entity_id
_entity_poly.type
_entity_poly.pdbx_seq_one_letter_code
_entity_poly.pdbx_strand_id
1 'polypeptide(L)'
;MMAAAPIYANVRDPERDQAIAAARASCTTEQVAAQFGITSGAVRAALRRVRKAKTYELFLERDDGTRQRLGLVVTHKGFTAACIGAYRTYGEFFRGLELPGWRITDTAGSCNTLETIRGLISREVADWTDDHAELPENV
;
A
#
# COMPACT_ATOMS: atom_id res chain seq x y z
N MET A 1 21.86 12.49 8.04
CA MET A 1 20.47 12.10 8.35
C MET A 1 20.08 11.04 7.33
N MET A 2 20.03 9.75 7.71
CA MET A 2 19.60 8.71 6.78
C MET A 2 18.08 8.85 6.58
N ALA A 3 17.64 9.10 5.35
CA ALA A 3 16.22 9.05 5.03
C ALA A 3 15.75 7.60 5.22
N ALA A 4 14.72 7.39 6.06
CA ALA A 4 14.10 6.08 6.20
C ALA A 4 13.63 5.58 4.82
N ALA A 5 13.88 4.31 4.52
CA ALA A 5 13.46 3.71 3.26
C ALA A 5 11.94 3.83 3.10
N PRO A 6 11.42 4.07 1.87
CA PRO A 6 10.00 4.19 1.64
C PRO A 6 9.28 2.88 1.95
N ILE A 7 8.10 2.96 2.56
CA ILE A 7 7.23 1.81 2.81
C ILE A 7 6.46 1.50 1.53
N TYR A 8 6.49 0.25 1.09
CA TYR A 8 5.71 -0.23 -0.05
C TYR A 8 4.40 -0.87 0.42
N ALA A 9 3.32 -0.10 0.40
CA ALA A 9 2.02 -0.57 0.89
C ALA A 9 1.22 -1.26 -0.23
N ASN A 10 0.79 -2.51 0.02
CA ASN A 10 0.08 -3.36 -0.94
C ASN A 10 0.88 -3.65 -2.22
N VAL A 11 2.21 -3.69 -2.11
CA VAL A 11 3.12 -4.07 -3.20
C VAL A 11 4.05 -5.15 -2.65
N ARG A 12 3.85 -6.40 -3.08
CA ARG A 12 4.63 -7.54 -2.59
C ARG A 12 6.07 -7.54 -3.10
N ASP A 13 6.28 -7.09 -4.33
CA ASP A 13 7.59 -7.12 -4.99
C ASP A 13 7.72 -5.92 -5.95
N PRO A 14 8.05 -4.73 -5.42
CA PRO A 14 8.16 -3.51 -6.22
C PRO A 14 9.31 -3.58 -7.23
N GLU A 15 10.40 -4.26 -6.89
CA GLU A 15 11.57 -4.40 -7.75
C GLU A 15 11.25 -5.25 -8.97
N ARG A 16 10.53 -6.37 -8.78
CA ARG A 16 10.08 -7.20 -9.89
C ARG A 16 9.09 -6.48 -10.80
N ASP A 17 8.14 -5.73 -10.23
CA ASP A 17 7.20 -4.93 -11.02
C ASP A 17 7.94 -3.87 -11.87
N GLN A 18 8.97 -3.22 -11.31
CA GLN A 18 9.84 -2.29 -12.03
C GLN A 18 10.67 -2.99 -13.12
N ALA A 19 11.22 -4.17 -12.83
CA ALA A 19 11.99 -4.95 -13.80
C ALA A 19 11.11 -5.40 -14.99
N ILE A 20 9.86 -5.82 -14.73
CA ILE A 20 8.88 -6.13 -15.76
C ILE A 20 8.56 -4.88 -16.61
N ALA A 21 8.40 -3.73 -15.97
CA ALA A 21 8.14 -2.47 -16.67
C ALA A 21 9.33 -2.04 -17.54
N ALA A 22 10.55 -2.21 -17.05
CA ALA A 22 11.78 -1.93 -17.81
C ALA A 22 11.91 -2.87 -19.01
N ALA A 23 11.70 -4.18 -18.84
CA ALA A 23 11.75 -5.16 -19.93
C ALA A 23 10.69 -4.87 -21.02
N ARG A 24 9.53 -4.31 -20.63
CA ARG A 24 8.48 -3.93 -21.58
C ARG A 24 8.88 -2.79 -22.51
N ALA A 25 9.92 -2.01 -22.19
CA ALA A 25 10.42 -0.94 -23.05
C ALA A 25 11.00 -1.46 -24.38
N SER A 26 11.54 -2.69 -24.39
CA SER A 26 12.23 -3.28 -25.55
C SER A 26 11.58 -4.56 -26.07
N CYS A 27 10.62 -5.16 -25.35
CA CYS A 27 10.03 -6.46 -25.68
C CYS A 27 8.50 -6.40 -25.72
N THR A 28 7.87 -7.37 -26.41
CA THR A 28 6.41 -7.55 -26.38
C THR A 28 5.95 -8.12 -25.05
N THR A 29 4.63 -8.04 -24.78
CA THR A 29 4.06 -8.56 -23.52
C THR A 29 4.29 -10.07 -23.38
N GLU A 30 4.21 -10.81 -24.49
CA GLU A 30 4.40 -12.25 -24.56
C GLU A 30 5.86 -12.65 -24.32
N GLN A 31 6.80 -11.88 -24.86
CA GLN A 31 8.23 -12.08 -24.61
C GLN A 31 8.59 -11.82 -23.14
N VAL A 32 8.07 -10.75 -22.55
CA VAL A 32 8.26 -10.46 -21.12
C VAL A 32 7.61 -11.53 -20.26
N ALA A 33 6.41 -12.00 -20.62
CA ALA A 33 5.73 -13.09 -19.93
C ALA A 33 6.60 -14.36 -19.90
N ALA A 34 7.18 -14.73 -21.04
CA ALA A 34 8.10 -15.87 -21.14
C ALA A 34 9.39 -15.65 -20.31
N GLN A 35 10.01 -14.47 -20.41
CA GLN A 35 11.24 -14.13 -19.67
C GLN A 35 11.07 -14.23 -18.15
N PHE A 36 9.92 -13.80 -17.63
CA PHE A 36 9.65 -13.76 -16.19
C PHE A 36 8.86 -14.98 -15.66
N GLY A 37 8.54 -15.94 -16.54
CA GLY A 37 7.78 -17.14 -16.18
C GLY A 37 6.37 -16.84 -15.65
N ILE A 38 5.69 -15.83 -16.21
CA ILE A 38 4.36 -15.38 -15.77
C ILE A 38 3.40 -15.25 -16.93
N THR A 39 2.10 -15.10 -16.65
CA THR A 39 1.10 -14.88 -17.69
C THR A 39 1.14 -13.44 -18.24
N SER A 40 0.71 -13.23 -19.48
CA SER A 40 0.56 -11.88 -20.06
C SER A 40 -0.39 -11.00 -19.23
N GLY A 41 -1.38 -11.60 -18.57
CA GLY A 41 -2.26 -10.92 -17.63
C GLY A 41 -1.51 -10.37 -16.41
N ALA A 42 -0.60 -11.17 -15.83
CA ALA A 42 0.25 -10.75 -14.73
C ALA A 42 1.22 -9.62 -15.15
N VAL A 43 1.77 -9.67 -16.37
CA VAL A 43 2.58 -8.58 -16.93
C VAL A 43 1.77 -7.28 -17.00
N ARG A 44 0.57 -7.32 -17.58
CA ARG A 44 -0.32 -6.13 -17.66
C ARG A 44 -0.68 -5.59 -16.27
N ALA A 45 -0.89 -6.47 -15.30
CA ALA A 45 -1.16 -6.09 -13.92
C ALA A 45 0.04 -5.38 -13.29
N ALA A 46 1.27 -5.89 -13.47
CA ALA A 46 2.51 -5.26 -13.02
C ALA A 46 2.68 -3.86 -13.63
N LEU A 47 2.53 -3.73 -14.96
CA LEU A 47 2.60 -2.44 -15.66
C LEU A 47 1.57 -1.44 -15.13
N ARG A 48 0.34 -1.90 -14.86
CA ARG A 48 -0.71 -1.07 -14.27
C ARG A 48 -0.34 -0.60 -12.87
N ARG A 49 0.27 -1.46 -12.05
CA ARG A 49 0.73 -1.10 -10.70
C ARG A 49 1.84 -0.05 -10.75
N VAL A 50 2.86 -0.26 -11.57
CA VAL A 50 3.96 0.72 -11.75
C VAL A 50 3.43 2.06 -12.24
N ARG A 51 2.59 2.08 -13.27
CA ARG A 51 2.03 3.31 -13.83
C ARG A 51 1.18 4.09 -12.82
N LYS A 52 0.46 3.39 -11.95
CA LYS A 52 -0.43 4.00 -10.94
C LYS A 52 0.26 4.27 -9.61
N ALA A 53 1.49 3.78 -9.42
CA ALA A 53 2.22 3.97 -8.18
C ALA A 53 2.44 5.46 -7.94
N LYS A 54 2.10 5.89 -6.73
CA LYS A 54 2.32 7.24 -6.24
C LYS A 54 3.08 7.17 -4.92
N THR A 55 3.97 8.12 -4.72
CA THR A 55 4.66 8.33 -3.45
C THR A 55 3.87 9.34 -2.63
N TYR A 56 3.46 8.94 -1.45
CA TYR A 56 2.78 9.77 -0.47
C TYR A 56 3.76 10.09 0.65
N GLU A 57 4.01 11.37 0.87
CA GLU A 57 4.69 11.81 2.08
C GLU A 57 3.64 12.03 3.17
N LEU A 58 3.71 11.21 4.22
CA LEU A 58 2.69 11.18 5.26
C LEU A 58 3.15 11.88 6.53
N PHE A 59 2.19 12.53 7.17
CA PHE A 59 2.34 13.23 8.42
C PHE A 59 1.26 12.76 9.39
N LEU A 60 1.61 12.65 10.66
CA LEU A 60 0.68 12.53 11.76
C LEU A 60 0.42 13.94 12.28
N GLU A 61 -0.85 14.32 12.35
CA GLU A 61 -1.27 15.66 12.74
C GLU A 61 -2.37 15.58 13.78
N ARG A 62 -2.33 16.49 14.75
CA ARG A 62 -3.32 16.64 15.82
C ARG A 62 -4.13 17.91 15.62
N ASP A 63 -5.34 17.95 16.19
CA ASP A 63 -6.23 19.12 16.15
C ASP A 63 -5.61 20.42 16.70
N ASP A 64 -4.62 20.33 17.60
CA ASP A 64 -3.87 21.48 18.13
C ASP A 64 -2.82 22.05 17.16
N GLY A 65 -2.71 21.50 15.95
CA GLY A 65 -1.75 21.91 14.92
C GLY A 65 -0.38 21.23 15.05
N THR A 66 -0.18 20.35 16.03
CA THR A 66 1.03 19.52 16.11
C THR A 66 1.11 18.63 14.88
N ARG A 67 2.25 18.67 14.17
CA ARG A 67 2.49 17.88 12.96
C ARG A 67 3.85 17.20 13.00
N GLN A 68 3.86 15.89 12.83
CA GLN A 68 5.05 15.06 12.81
C GLN A 68 5.13 14.25 11.51
N ARG A 69 6.29 14.22 10.87
CA ARG A 69 6.51 13.42 9.66
C ARG A 69 6.56 11.93 10.02
N LEU A 70 5.75 11.12 9.33
CA LEU A 70 5.77 9.65 9.44
C LEU A 70 6.74 9.01 8.45
N GLY A 71 6.80 9.55 7.22
CA GLY A 71 7.71 9.05 6.18
C GLY A 71 7.05 8.95 4.81
N LEU A 72 7.74 8.27 3.89
CA LEU A 72 7.29 8.07 2.51
C LEU A 72 6.61 6.71 2.37
N VAL A 73 5.45 6.69 1.73
CA VAL A 73 4.71 5.46 1.41
C VAL A 73 4.41 5.41 -0.08
N VAL A 74 4.82 4.33 -0.74
CA VAL A 74 4.57 4.10 -2.16
C VAL A 74 3.44 3.10 -2.31
N THR A 75 2.38 3.49 -3.04
CA THR A 75 1.28 2.59 -3.37
C THR A 75 0.55 3.00 -4.64
N HIS A 76 -0.06 2.01 -5.30
CA HIS A 76 -0.90 2.21 -6.49
C HIS A 76 -2.40 2.26 -6.16
N LYS A 77 -2.76 2.06 -4.87
CA LYS A 77 -4.14 1.93 -4.39
C LYS A 77 -4.76 3.25 -3.89
N GLY A 78 -3.96 4.31 -3.77
CA GLY A 78 -4.42 5.64 -3.34
C GLY A 78 -4.01 6.00 -1.90
N PHE A 79 -4.40 7.21 -1.47
CA PHE A 79 -4.01 7.79 -0.18
C PHE A 79 -4.44 6.94 1.02
N THR A 80 -5.69 6.48 1.07
CA THR A 80 -6.18 5.65 2.18
C THR A 80 -5.38 4.36 2.35
N ALA A 81 -4.99 3.72 1.25
CA ALA A 81 -4.12 2.54 1.31
C ALA A 81 -2.71 2.87 1.80
N ALA A 82 -2.21 4.08 1.49
CA ALA A 82 -0.94 4.56 2.05
C ALA A 82 -1.05 4.75 3.57
N CYS A 83 -2.14 5.35 4.06
CA CYS A 83 -2.42 5.50 5.49
C CYS A 83 -2.53 4.15 6.20
N ILE A 84 -3.23 3.18 5.62
CA ILE A 84 -3.33 1.81 6.16
C ILE A 84 -1.95 1.14 6.19
N GLY A 85 -1.16 1.30 5.12
CA GLY A 85 0.21 0.78 5.07
C GLY A 85 1.11 1.35 6.17
N ALA A 86 1.06 2.67 6.38
CA ALA A 86 1.76 3.32 7.48
C ALA A 86 1.25 2.83 8.84
N TYR A 87 -0.07 2.72 9.02
CA TYR A 87 -0.67 2.24 10.25
C TYR A 87 -0.23 0.82 10.61
N ARG A 88 -0.19 -0.10 9.62
CA ARG A 88 0.29 -1.47 9.83
C ARG A 88 1.78 -1.51 10.15
N THR A 89 2.59 -0.68 9.50
CA THR A 89 4.05 -0.66 9.68
C THR A 89 4.45 -0.06 11.02
N TYR A 90 3.78 1.01 11.45
CA TYR A 90 4.07 1.72 12.70
C TYR A 90 3.02 1.44 13.78
N GLY A 91 2.42 0.25 13.77
CA GLY A 91 1.25 -0.08 14.61
C GLY A 91 1.45 0.16 16.10
N GLU A 92 2.66 -0.08 16.63
CA GLU A 92 3.00 0.18 18.04
C GLU A 92 2.99 1.68 18.37
N PHE A 93 3.53 2.51 17.47
CA PHE A 93 3.50 3.97 17.60
C PHE A 93 2.05 4.49 17.65
N PHE A 94 1.16 3.92 16.84
CA PHE A 94 -0.26 4.30 16.86
C PHE A 94 -1.08 3.71 18.01
N ARG A 95 -0.60 2.65 18.67
CA ARG A 95 -1.26 2.07 19.85
C ARG A 95 -1.00 2.89 21.12
N GLY A 96 0.17 3.52 21.22
CA GLY A 96 0.56 4.33 22.38
C GLY A 96 -0.03 5.75 22.42
N LEU A 97 -0.66 6.20 21.33
CA LEU A 97 -1.35 7.49 21.29
C LEU A 97 -2.81 7.27 21.75
N GLU A 98 -3.29 8.02 22.73
CA GLU A 98 -4.73 8.12 23.01
C GLU A 98 -5.34 9.06 21.95
N LEU A 99 -6.28 8.55 21.14
CA LEU A 99 -6.54 9.04 19.77
C LEU A 99 -7.75 9.97 19.48
N PRO A 100 -8.35 10.75 20.41
CA PRO A 100 -9.22 11.83 19.96
C PRO A 100 -8.40 12.88 19.19
N GLY A 101 -8.77 13.16 17.94
CA GLY A 101 -8.24 14.30 17.18
C GLY A 101 -6.93 14.08 16.40
N TRP A 102 -6.44 12.84 16.32
CA TRP A 102 -5.26 12.52 15.49
C TRP A 102 -5.66 12.04 14.08
N ARG A 103 -4.98 12.57 13.07
CA ARG A 103 -5.20 12.30 11.63
C ARG A 103 -3.88 12.06 10.91
N ILE A 104 -3.93 11.25 9.86
CA ILE A 104 -2.84 11.14 8.89
C ILE A 104 -3.13 12.07 7.72
N THR A 105 -2.17 12.94 7.37
CA THR A 105 -2.26 13.88 6.25
C THR A 105 -1.13 13.68 5.24
N ASP A 106 -1.33 14.13 3.99
CA ASP A 106 -0.24 14.28 3.00
C ASP A 106 0.06 15.76 2.70
N THR A 107 1.05 16.00 1.84
CA THR A 107 1.41 17.37 1.38
C THR A 107 0.34 18.00 0.48
N ALA A 108 -0.58 17.21 -0.08
CA ALA A 108 -1.65 17.68 -0.95
C ALA A 108 -2.93 18.06 -0.17
N GLY A 109 -2.94 17.86 1.15
CA GLY A 109 -4.09 18.16 2.01
C GLY A 109 -5.10 17.01 2.15
N SER A 110 -4.78 15.81 1.66
CA SER A 110 -5.57 14.61 1.94
C SER A 110 -5.51 14.29 3.43
N CYS A 111 -6.61 13.77 3.98
CA CYS A 111 -6.73 13.52 5.42
C CYS A 111 -7.53 12.24 5.69
N ASN A 112 -7.07 11.42 6.63
CA ASN A 112 -7.83 10.32 7.22
C ASN A 112 -7.64 10.32 8.73
N THR A 113 -8.73 10.27 9.49
CA THR A 113 -8.65 10.08 10.94
C THR A 113 -8.16 8.67 11.26
N LEU A 114 -7.47 8.50 12.39
CA LEU A 114 -7.04 7.17 12.81
C LEU A 114 -8.21 6.25 13.14
N GLU A 115 -9.35 6.79 13.57
CA GLU A 115 -10.61 6.06 13.71
C GLU A 115 -11.10 5.48 12.38
N THR A 116 -11.12 6.29 11.31
CA THR A 116 -11.51 5.84 9.97
C THR A 116 -10.58 4.72 9.50
N ILE A 117 -9.27 4.86 9.69
CA ILE A 117 -8.29 3.86 9.29
C ILE A 117 -8.50 2.55 10.06
N ARG A 118 -8.72 2.61 11.38
CA ARG A 118 -9.03 1.42 12.21
C ARG A 118 -10.31 0.74 11.73
N GLY A 119 -11.38 1.50 11.49
CA GLY A 119 -12.65 0.96 11.00
C GLY A 119 -12.50 0.24 9.66
N LEU A 120 -11.68 0.77 8.74
CA LEU A 120 -11.40 0.11 7.46
C LEU A 120 -10.57 -1.16 7.62
N ILE A 121 -9.55 -1.15 8.49
CA ILE A 121 -8.75 -2.35 8.77
C ILE A 121 -9.61 -3.47 9.36
N SER A 122 -10.48 -3.15 10.31
CA SER A 122 -11.38 -4.15 10.91
C SER A 122 -12.34 -4.76 9.89
N ARG A 123 -12.78 -3.99 8.88
CA ARG A 123 -13.61 -4.49 7.78
C ARG A 123 -12.83 -5.35 6.78
N GLU A 124 -11.60 -4.95 6.44
CA GLU A 124 -10.73 -5.70 5.53
C GLU A 124 -10.34 -7.07 6.11
N VAL A 125 -10.24 -7.18 7.45
CA VAL A 125 -10.02 -8.46 8.14
C VAL A 125 -11.28 -9.34 8.08
N ALA A 126 -12.47 -8.76 8.17
CA ALA A 126 -13.73 -9.51 8.08
C ALA A 126 -13.97 -10.10 6.67
N ASP A 127 -13.63 -9.34 5.61
CA ASP A 127 -13.75 -9.78 4.21
C ASP A 127 -12.78 -10.94 3.86
N TRP A 128 -11.71 -11.16 4.63
CA TRP A 128 -10.75 -12.25 4.41
C TRP A 128 -11.14 -13.57 5.10
N THR A 129 -12.04 -13.52 6.08
CA THR A 129 -12.50 -14.71 6.83
C THR A 129 -13.61 -15.49 6.13
N ASP A 130 -14.22 -14.97 5.07
CA ASP A 130 -15.29 -15.66 4.31
C ASP A 130 -14.75 -16.52 3.15
N ASP A 131 -13.55 -16.24 2.61
CA ASP A 131 -12.99 -16.96 1.45
C ASP A 131 -12.33 -18.33 1.80
N HIS A 132 -12.41 -18.77 3.07
CA HIS A 132 -11.87 -20.07 3.52
C HIS A 132 -12.94 -21.12 3.85
N ALA A 133 -14.23 -20.84 3.65
CA ALA A 133 -15.29 -21.84 3.75
C ALA A 133 -15.69 -22.34 2.36
N GLU A 134 -14.91 -23.27 1.81
CA GLU A 134 -15.31 -24.35 0.88
C GLU A 134 -14.07 -24.89 0.15
N LEU A 135 -13.29 -25.72 0.85
CA LEU A 135 -12.55 -26.77 0.16
C LEU A 135 -13.55 -27.90 -0.08
N PRO A 136 -13.88 -28.28 -1.34
CA PRO A 136 -14.55 -29.55 -1.55
C PRO A 136 -13.59 -30.65 -1.11
N GLU A 137 -13.99 -31.42 -0.09
CA GLU A 137 -13.38 -32.72 0.17
C GLU A 137 -13.50 -33.55 -1.11
N ASN A 138 -12.35 -33.93 -1.66
CA ASN A 138 -12.28 -34.84 -2.80
C ASN A 138 -13.09 -36.12 -2.50
N VAL A 139 -14.09 -36.39 -3.34
CA VAL A 139 -14.60 -37.73 -3.64
C VAL A 139 -14.33 -38.00 -5.12
#